data_AF-A0A928TVN7-F1
#
_entry.id   AF-A0A928TVN7-F1
#
_cell.length_a   1.000
_cell.length_b   1.000
_cell.length_c   1.000
_cell.angle_alpha   90.00
_cell.angle_beta   90.00
_cell.angle_gamma   90.00
#
_symmetry.space_group_name_H-M   'P 1'
#
loop_
_entity.id
_entity.type
_entity.pdbx_description
1 polymer ?
#
loop_
_entity_poly.entity_id
_entity_poly.type
_entity_poly.pdbx_seq_one_letter_code
_entity_poly.pdbx_strand_id
1 'polypeptide(L)' 'MIDSMRLLAIGTSYRAGISPEMALRLAKAFDTSPESWLNQQMQYDLWIAEQNLGELKVEKLVRVG' A
#
# COMPACT_ATOMS: atom_id res chain seq x y z
N MET A 1 2.51 -4.14 12.61
CA MET A 1 3.85 -4.04 12.00
C MET A 1 3.91 -2.96 10.93
N ILE A 2 2.97 -2.91 9.96
CA ILE A 2 2.89 -1.82 8.96
C ILE A 2 2.68 -0.44 9.61
N ASP A 3 1.72 -0.31 10.53
CA ASP A 3 1.48 0.96 11.25
C ASP A 3 2.67 1.39 12.13
N SER A 4 3.41 0.43 12.66
CA SER A 4 4.59 0.67 13.51
C SER A 4 5.80 1.17 12.69
N MET A 5 5.86 0.88 11.39
CA MET A 5 6.96 1.28 10.50
C MET A 5 6.76 2.65 9.85
N ARG A 6 5.53 3.19 9.83
CA ARG A 6 5.24 4.57 9.40
C ARG A 6 6.03 5.61 10.20
N LEU A 7 6.36 5.33 11.45
CA LEU A 7 7.13 6.24 12.32
C LEU A 7 8.63 6.28 12.02
N LEU A 8 9.17 5.23 11.38
CA LEU A 8 10.60 5.16 11.00
C LEU A 8 10.88 5.77 9.62
N ALA A 9 9.84 6.12 8.88
CA ALA A 9 9.94 6.83 7.61
C ALA A 9 10.35 8.28 7.85
N ILE A 10 11.66 8.51 7.95
CA ILE A 10 12.26 9.84 8.09
C ILE A 10 11.85 10.68 6.87
N GLY A 11 10.86 11.56 7.10
CA GLY A 11 10.62 12.78 6.35
C GLY A 11 10.16 12.64 4.89
N THR A 12 8.93 12.16 4.63
CA THR A 12 7.99 12.76 3.68
C THR A 12 6.58 12.21 3.93
N SER A 13 5.64 13.11 4.17
CA SER A 13 4.18 12.89 4.24
C SER A 13 3.68 11.72 5.09
N TYR A 14 3.52 11.97 6.39
CA TYR A 14 2.75 11.19 7.38
C TYR A 14 1.31 10.79 6.96
N ARG A 15 0.83 11.25 5.80
CA ARG A 15 -0.53 11.00 5.28
C ARG A 15 -0.61 10.02 4.11
N ALA A 16 0.51 9.67 3.49
CA ALA A 16 0.53 8.72 2.38
C ALA A 16 1.14 7.40 2.87
N GLY A 17 0.62 6.26 2.41
CA GLY A 17 1.23 4.95 2.67
C GLY A 17 2.69 4.84 2.21
N ILE A 18 3.27 3.65 2.28
CA ILE A 18 4.64 3.41 1.79
C ILE A 18 4.71 3.77 0.31
N SER A 19 5.41 4.86 -0.03
CA SER A 19 5.67 5.26 -1.41
C SER A 19 6.79 4.39 -2.03
N PRO A 20 6.95 4.38 -3.36
CA PRO A 20 8.08 3.71 -4.02
C PRO A 20 9.45 4.18 -3.52
N GLU A 21 9.61 5.49 -3.25
CA GLU A 21 10.85 6.02 -2.68
C GLU A 21 11.10 5.49 -1.26
N MET A 22 10.06 5.42 -0.44
CA MET A 22 10.16 4.85 0.90
C MET A 22 10.47 3.35 0.88
N ALA A 23 9.86 2.61 -0.05
CA ALA A 23 10.16 1.19 -0.24
C ALA A 23 11.64 0.96 -0.59
N LEU A 24 12.24 1.81 -1.44
CA LEU A 24 13.68 1.76 -1.74
C LEU A 24 14.55 2.06 -0.51
N ARG A 25 14.16 3.04 0.32
CA ARG A 25 14.87 3.39 1.56
C ARG A 25 14.82 2.23 2.58
N LEU A 26 13.64 1.63 2.76
CA LEU A 26 13.45 0.49 3.67
C LEU A 26 14.19 -0.76 3.18
N ALA A 27 14.13 -1.05 1.89
CA ALA A 27 14.88 -2.13 1.25
C ALA A 27 16.38 -2.03 1.58
N LYS A 28 16.96 -0.84 1.38
CA LYS A 28 18.37 -0.57 1.69
C LYS A 28 18.69 -0.66 3.19
N ALA A 29 17.78 -0.20 4.05
CA ALA A 29 18.02 -0.16 5.50
C ALA A 29 17.93 -1.55 6.16
N PHE A 30 17.09 -2.44 5.63
CA PHE A 30 16.76 -3.72 6.25
C PHE A 30 17.23 -4.94 5.43
N ASP A 31 17.99 -4.74 4.35
CA ASP A 31 18.41 -5.81 3.42
C ASP A 31 17.22 -6.64 2.90
N THR A 32 16.21 -5.93 2.39
CA THR A 32 14.94 -6.50 1.87
C THR A 32 14.66 -5.97 0.46
N SER A 33 13.57 -6.42 -0.17
CA SER A 33 13.15 -5.94 -1.49
C SER A 33 12.12 -4.79 -1.40
N PRO A 34 12.23 -3.74 -2.24
CA PRO A 34 11.22 -2.68 -2.33
C PRO A 34 9.82 -3.23 -2.66
N GLU A 35 9.74 -4.27 -3.48
CA GLU A 35 8.50 -4.93 -3.89
C GLU A 35 7.77 -5.53 -2.69
N SER A 36 8.49 -6.09 -1.71
CA SER A 36 7.88 -6.62 -0.50
C SER A 36 7.20 -5.53 0.33
N TRP A 37 7.75 -4.31 0.33
CA TRP A 37 7.17 -3.16 1.01
C TRP A 37 5.93 -2.63 0.31
N LEU A 38 6.00 -2.50 -1.02
CA LEU A 38 4.87 -2.04 -1.83
C LEU A 38 3.72 -3.05 -1.82
N ASN A 39 4.02 -4.34 -1.87
CA ASN A 39 2.99 -5.39 -1.76
C ASN A 39 2.27 -5.32 -0.42
N GLN A 40 2.99 -5.12 0.69
CA GLN A 40 2.36 -4.97 2.01
C GLN A 40 1.44 -3.75 2.07
N GLN A 41 1.86 -2.61 1.50
CA GLN A 41 1.01 -1.42 1.44
C GLN A 41 -0.24 -1.67 0.59
N MET A 42 -0.09 -2.28 -0.58
CA MET A 42 -1.20 -2.63 -1.47
C MET A 42 -2.21 -3.57 -0.80
N GLN A 43 -1.73 -4.60 -0.08
CA GLN A 43 -2.60 -5.53 0.63
C GLN A 43 -3.37 -4.83 1.76
N TYR A 44 -2.71 -3.91 2.48
CA TYR A 44 -3.38 -3.12 3.51
C TYR A 44 -4.45 -2.18 2.92
N ASP A 45 -4.11 -1.49 1.82
CA ASP A 45 -5.05 -0.58 1.15
C ASP A 45 -6.24 -1.34 0.57
N LEU A 46 -6.01 -2.54 0.03
CA LEU A 46 -7.08 -3.42 -0.45
C LEU A 46 -7.98 -3.86 0.70
N TRP A 47 -7.42 -4.30 1.82
CA TRP A 47 -8.19 -4.69 3.00
C TRP A 47 -9.10 -3.56 3.51
N ILE A 48 -8.59 -2.32 3.55
CA ILE A 48 -9.37 -1.12 3.90
C ILE A 48 -10.48 -0.86 2.86
N ALA A 49 -10.18 -0.98 1.57
CA ALA A 49 -11.15 -0.78 0.50
C ALA A 49 -12.28 -1.84 0.55
N GLU A 50 -11.94 -3.09 0.89
CA GLU A 50 -12.90 -4.18 1.08
C GLU A 50 -13.87 -3.90 2.22
N GLN A 51 -13.46 -3.20 3.28
CA GLN A 51 -14.38 -2.80 4.37
C GLN A 51 -15.47 -1.82 3.88
N ASN A 52 -15.22 -1.10 2.78
CA ASN A 52 -16.12 -0.12 2.20
C ASN A 52 -16.71 -0.59 0.85
N LEU A 53 -16.64 -1.90 0.57
CA LEU A 53 -17.04 -2.47 -0.73
C LEU A 53 -18.50 -2.13 -1.10
N GLY A 54 -19.39 -2.02 -0.10
CA GLY A 54 -20.80 -1.66 -0.31
C GLY A 54 -21.03 -0.25 -0.85
N GLU A 55 -20.04 0.64 -0.75
CA GLU A 55 -20.12 2.01 -1.29
C GLU A 55 -19.64 2.10 -2.74
N LEU A 56 -18.95 1.06 -3.24
CA LEU A 56 -18.45 1.01 -4.61
C LEU A 56 -19.60 0.70 -5.59
N LYS A 57 -20.13 1.77 -6.20
CA LYS A 57 -21.12 1.65 -7.27
C LYS A 57 -20.43 1.32 -8.59
N VAL A 58 -20.19 0.03 -8.81
CA VAL A 58 -19.56 -0.48 -10.04
C VAL A 58 -20.42 -1.56 -10.68
N GLU A 59 -20.59 -1.50 -12.00
CA GLU A 59 -21.25 -2.55 -12.77
C GLU A 59 -20.22 -3.51 -13.36
N LYS A 60 -20.55 -4.80 -13.36
CA LYS A 60 -19.67 -5.80 -13.96
C LYS A 60 -19.66 -5.65 -15.48
N LEU A 61 -18.51 -5.32 -16.04
CA LEU A 61 -18.34 -5.29 -17.50
C LEU A 61 -18.46 -6.72 -18.05
N VAL A 62 -19.44 -6.92 -18.93
CA VAL A 62 -19.57 -8.12 -19.75
C VAL A 62 -18.97 -7.82 -21.12
N ARG A 63 -18.07 -8.70 -21.58
CA ARG A 63 -17.53 -8.63 -22.93
C ARG A 63 -18.67 -8.89 -23.91
N VAL A 64 -19.04 -7.87 -24.68
CA VAL A 64 -19.93 -8.06 -25.83
C VAL A 64 -19.10 -8.73 -26.93
N GLY A 65 -19.61 -9.85 -27.43
CA GLY A 65 -19.00 -10.65 -28.49
C GLY A 65 -19.09 -9.99 -29.86
#